data_AF-A0A0F9HD46-F1
#
_entry.id   AF-A0A0F9HD46-F1
#
_cell.length_a   1.000
_cell.length_b   1.000
_cell.length_c   1.000
_cell.angle_alpha   90.00
_cell.angle_beta   90.00
_cell.angle_gamma   90.00
#
_symmetry.space_group_name_H-M   'P 1'
#
loop_
_entity.id
_entity.type
_entity.pdbx_description
1 polymer ?
#
loop_
_entity_poly.entity_id
_entity_poly.type
_entity_poly.pdbx_seq_one_letter_code
_entity_poly.pdbx_strand_id
1 'polypeptide(L)'
;LMVVVHQTNRPLDETVIADHDVDTLRKMAGKAFFAGGFARWLYMGTTSIPVHEDLELLPSDKDLFGYAEALDNSILESIHELGFVEHIPEPVQNSTFLLNFTHPDDPFDYFRGAPLQFVRPIASSALYSAGDPVKQLQRFNFYSSQFAVEMQDNGDTEEIAFFYTDEGVLDLRLGRLRINVINSPLGMMRRIMKDASKGFTISLKEMMKLFKDWDARSDEYQASVLKAVDNLNDNAGAWHLDYRLFYEEKAKERGTEETSDVNPLNDLGHGNIS
;
A
#
# COMPACT_ATOMS: atom_id res chain seq x y z
N LEU A 1 20.43 -6.08 4.89
CA LEU A 1 20.80 -4.67 4.62
C LEU A 1 19.82 -3.81 5.41
N MET A 2 20.29 -2.84 6.19
CA MET A 2 19.40 -1.86 6.80
C MET A 2 19.00 -0.86 5.71
N VAL A 3 17.72 -0.81 5.35
CA VAL A 3 17.21 0.20 4.39
C VAL A 3 17.20 1.54 5.12
N VAL A 4 17.95 2.50 4.61
CA VAL A 4 17.95 3.87 5.13
C VAL A 4 16.77 4.60 4.50
N VAL A 5 15.90 5.14 5.36
CA VAL A 5 14.80 6.01 4.95
C VAL A 5 15.17 7.43 5.34
N HIS A 6 15.18 8.30 4.34
CA HIS A 6 15.44 9.73 4.51
C HIS A 6 14.14 10.46 4.77
N GLN A 7 14.20 11.56 5.52
CA GLN A 7 13.11 12.50 5.70
C GLN A 7 13.55 13.89 5.25
N THR A 8 12.71 14.57 4.48
CA THR A 8 12.89 15.99 4.16
C THR A 8 11.60 16.75 4.34
N ASN A 9 11.66 17.89 5.02
CA ASN A 9 10.51 18.77 5.19
C ASN A 9 10.55 19.89 4.14
N ARG A 10 9.40 20.22 3.58
CA ARG A 10 9.22 21.30 2.61
C ARG A 10 7.93 22.05 2.91
N PRO A 11 7.88 23.37 2.65
CA PRO A 11 6.61 24.07 2.61
C PRO A 11 5.73 23.46 1.51
N LEU A 12 4.43 23.42 1.78
CA LEU A 12 3.42 22.97 0.85
C LEU A 12 3.37 23.93 -0.36
N ASP A 13 3.68 23.42 -1.55
CA ASP A 13 3.38 24.13 -2.79
C ASP A 13 1.97 23.77 -3.25
N GLU A 14 0.99 24.58 -2.80
CA GLU A 14 -0.43 24.41 -3.13
C GLU A 14 -0.72 24.56 -4.64
N THR A 15 0.25 24.99 -5.45
CA THR A 15 0.08 25.02 -6.92
C THR A 15 0.25 23.64 -7.58
N VAL A 16 0.84 22.69 -6.85
CA VAL A 16 1.15 21.34 -7.34
C VAL A 16 0.10 20.31 -6.89
N ILE A 17 -0.65 20.58 -5.83
CA ILE A 17 -1.57 19.63 -5.18
C ILE A 17 -2.99 20.20 -5.17
N ALA A 18 -4.00 19.35 -5.35
CA ALA A 18 -5.39 19.78 -5.28
C ALA A 18 -5.79 20.13 -3.84
N ASP A 19 -6.65 21.14 -3.65
CA ASP A 19 -7.08 21.63 -2.33
C ASP A 19 -7.57 20.50 -1.40
N HIS A 20 -8.38 19.57 -1.91
CA HIS A 20 -8.90 18.46 -1.12
C HIS A 20 -7.82 17.44 -0.70
N ASP A 21 -6.74 17.30 -1.48
CA ASP A 21 -5.61 16.43 -1.11
C ASP A 21 -4.78 17.08 0.00
N VAL A 22 -4.65 18.41 -0.02
CA VAL A 22 -4.07 19.18 1.10
C VAL A 22 -4.89 19.01 2.36
N ASP A 23 -6.20 19.19 2.27
CA ASP A 23 -7.09 19.06 3.41
C ASP A 23 -7.09 17.62 3.96
N THR A 24 -6.96 16.64 3.07
CA THR A 24 -6.75 15.24 3.46
C THR A 24 -5.45 15.09 4.24
N LEU A 25 -4.31 15.59 3.74
CA LEU A 25 -3.04 15.56 4.46
C LEU A 25 -3.14 16.20 5.85
N ARG A 26 -3.77 17.38 5.95
CA ARG A 26 -3.99 18.08 7.24
C ARG A 26 -4.85 17.25 8.20
N LYS A 27 -5.98 16.72 7.75
CA LYS A 27 -6.90 15.91 8.58
C LYS A 27 -6.33 14.55 8.99
N MET A 28 -5.34 14.06 8.25
CA MET A 28 -4.65 12.80 8.52
C MET A 28 -3.39 12.95 9.36
N ALA A 29 -2.95 14.17 9.67
CA ALA A 29 -1.79 14.44 10.52
C ALA A 29 -1.86 13.63 11.83
N GLY A 30 -0.82 12.84 12.11
CA GLY A 30 -0.73 11.96 13.28
C GLY A 30 -1.61 10.70 13.24
N LYS A 31 -2.37 10.46 12.16
CA LYS A 31 -3.25 9.29 12.00
C LYS A 31 -2.87 8.38 10.84
N ALA A 32 -2.53 8.98 9.70
CA ALA A 32 -2.26 8.28 8.46
C ALA A 32 -1.31 9.10 7.56
N PHE A 33 -0.79 8.46 6.52
CA PHE A 33 0.07 9.06 5.52
C PHE A 33 -0.19 8.47 4.15
N PHE A 34 0.12 9.22 3.09
CA PHE A 34 0.09 8.68 1.74
C PHE A 34 1.39 7.96 1.42
N ALA A 35 1.31 6.86 0.67
CA ALA A 35 2.50 6.15 0.21
C ALA A 35 2.36 5.63 -1.23
N GLY A 36 3.49 5.31 -1.86
CA GLY A 36 3.52 4.79 -3.21
C GLY A 36 3.45 5.87 -4.29
N GLY A 37 2.56 5.69 -5.26
CA GLY A 37 2.56 6.47 -6.49
C GLY A 37 2.22 7.95 -6.29
N PHE A 38 1.24 8.27 -5.44
CA PHE A 38 0.89 9.67 -5.12
C PHE A 38 2.02 10.40 -4.38
N ALA A 39 2.58 9.78 -3.34
CA ALA A 39 3.71 10.35 -2.60
C ALA A 39 4.93 10.60 -3.50
N ARG A 40 5.22 9.65 -4.40
CA ARG A 40 6.27 9.78 -5.41
C ARG A 40 6.01 10.95 -6.36
N TRP A 41 4.78 11.08 -6.86
CA TRP A 41 4.40 12.16 -7.76
C TRP A 41 4.59 13.54 -7.11
N LEU A 42 4.10 13.71 -5.88
CA LEU A 42 4.32 14.93 -5.10
C LEU A 42 5.81 15.22 -4.90
N TYR A 43 6.59 14.20 -4.53
CA TYR A 43 8.03 14.36 -4.35
C TYR A 43 8.73 14.87 -5.62
N MET A 44 8.33 14.39 -6.79
CA MET A 44 8.90 14.81 -8.08
C MET A 44 8.56 16.26 -8.42
N GLY A 45 7.30 16.66 -8.21
CA GLY A 45 6.84 18.04 -8.40
C GLY A 45 7.62 19.03 -7.53
N THR A 46 7.93 18.64 -6.28
CA THR A 46 8.60 19.50 -5.31
C THR A 46 10.13 19.54 -5.46
N THR A 47 10.76 18.44 -5.91
CA THR A 47 12.23 18.30 -5.89
C THR A 47 12.91 18.51 -7.24
N SER A 48 12.15 18.84 -8.30
CA SER A 48 12.69 19.11 -9.64
C SER A 48 13.62 18.00 -10.15
N ILE A 49 13.28 16.73 -9.89
CA ILE A 49 14.05 15.61 -10.41
C ILE A 49 13.84 15.57 -11.92
N PRO A 50 14.91 15.64 -12.76
CA PRO A 50 14.77 15.48 -14.19
C PRO A 50 14.26 14.07 -14.45
N VAL A 51 13.01 14.00 -14.88
CA VAL A 51 12.32 12.77 -15.22
C VAL A 51 12.60 12.47 -16.68
N HIS A 52 12.64 11.19 -17.05
CA HIS A 52 12.48 10.82 -18.44
C HIS A 52 11.17 11.43 -18.96
N GLU A 53 11.21 12.14 -20.09
CA GLU A 53 10.06 12.89 -20.63
C GLU A 53 8.82 12.01 -20.89
N ASP A 54 9.01 10.67 -20.93
CA ASP A 54 7.98 9.67 -21.21
C ASP A 54 7.31 9.06 -19.95
N LEU A 55 7.76 9.40 -18.73
CA LEU A 55 7.18 8.88 -17.50
C LEU A 55 5.94 9.68 -17.10
N GLU A 56 4.80 9.44 -17.76
CA GLU A 56 3.51 9.98 -17.32
C GLU A 56 3.12 9.37 -15.96
N LEU A 57 3.09 10.22 -14.94
CA LEU A 57 2.68 9.85 -13.59
C LEU A 57 1.17 9.99 -13.47
N LEU A 58 0.48 8.86 -13.39
CA LEU A 58 -0.96 8.85 -13.19
C LEU A 58 -1.30 9.17 -11.72
N PRO A 59 -2.24 10.11 -11.46
CA PRO A 59 -2.78 10.38 -10.13
C PRO A 59 -3.45 9.16 -9.46
N SER A 60 -3.71 8.07 -10.20
CA SER A 60 -4.47 6.86 -9.84
C SER A 60 -3.90 5.98 -8.70
N ASP A 61 -3.05 6.53 -7.83
CA ASP A 61 -2.25 5.81 -6.84
C ASP A 61 -2.33 6.47 -5.43
N LYS A 62 -3.48 7.05 -5.07
CA LYS A 62 -3.71 7.71 -3.76
C LYS A 62 -3.94 6.68 -2.64
N ASP A 63 -2.90 5.96 -2.26
CA ASP A 63 -2.95 4.97 -1.19
C ASP A 63 -2.68 5.62 0.18
N LEU A 64 -3.68 5.64 1.06
CA LEU A 64 -3.62 6.17 2.43
C LEU A 64 -3.42 5.01 3.42
N PHE A 65 -2.32 5.05 4.17
CA PHE A 65 -1.96 4.03 5.16
C PHE A 65 -2.15 4.57 6.58
N GLY A 66 -2.87 3.83 7.42
CA GLY A 66 -3.01 4.17 8.85
C GLY A 66 -1.79 3.72 9.68
N TYR A 67 -1.41 4.50 10.69
CA TYR A 67 -0.31 4.09 11.57
C TYR A 67 -0.66 2.89 12.46
N ALA A 68 -1.91 2.79 12.93
CA ALA A 68 -2.31 1.80 13.92
C ALA A 68 -3.79 1.43 13.82
N GLU A 69 -4.13 0.19 14.17
CA GLU A 69 -5.51 -0.33 14.23
C GLU A 69 -6.44 0.53 15.09
N ALA A 70 -5.94 1.04 16.22
CA ALA A 70 -6.71 1.90 17.12
C ALA A 70 -7.18 3.22 16.49
N LEU A 71 -6.58 3.63 15.36
CA LEU A 71 -6.91 4.88 14.66
C LEU A 71 -7.88 4.68 13.50
N ASP A 72 -8.21 3.44 13.14
CA ASP A 72 -8.99 3.08 11.95
C ASP A 72 -10.33 3.85 11.88
N ASN A 73 -11.14 3.81 12.95
CA ASN A 73 -12.41 4.54 12.99
C ASN A 73 -12.22 6.06 12.86
N SER A 74 -11.19 6.61 13.53
CA SER A 74 -10.91 8.06 13.49
C SER A 74 -10.42 8.55 12.12
N ILE A 75 -9.87 7.64 11.31
CA ILE A 75 -9.45 7.90 9.92
C ILE A 75 -10.69 7.87 9.03
N LEU A 76 -11.54 6.85 9.16
CA LEU A 76 -12.79 6.74 8.41
C LEU A 76 -13.71 7.95 8.65
N GLU A 77 -13.86 8.36 9.92
CA GLU A 77 -14.60 9.57 10.29
C GLU A 77 -14.01 10.81 9.58
N SER A 78 -12.68 11.00 9.63
CA SER A 78 -12.01 12.10 8.92
C SER A 78 -12.27 12.06 7.39
N ILE A 79 -12.23 10.87 6.76
CA ILE A 79 -12.50 10.72 5.33
C ILE A 79 -13.95 11.15 5.01
N HIS A 80 -14.92 10.73 5.81
CA HIS A 80 -16.32 11.12 5.62
C HIS A 80 -16.56 12.61 5.89
N GLU A 81 -15.91 13.20 6.89
CA GLU A 81 -15.97 14.64 7.15
C GLU A 81 -15.45 15.47 5.97
N LEU A 82 -14.46 14.96 5.25
CA LEU A 82 -13.92 15.54 4.02
C LEU A 82 -14.85 15.36 2.81
N GLY A 83 -16.03 14.75 2.97
CA GLY A 83 -17.02 14.61 1.90
C GLY A 83 -16.78 13.44 0.94
N PHE A 84 -15.77 12.59 1.22
CA PHE A 84 -15.55 11.38 0.44
C PHE A 84 -16.67 10.36 0.63
N VAL A 85 -17.06 9.73 -0.48
CA VAL A 85 -18.08 8.67 -0.52
C VAL A 85 -17.41 7.34 -0.84
N GLU A 86 -17.73 6.30 -0.08
CA GLU A 86 -17.23 4.95 -0.35
C GLU A 86 -17.76 4.44 -1.70
N HIS A 87 -16.86 3.99 -2.55
CA HIS A 87 -17.16 3.35 -3.82
C HIS A 87 -16.64 1.92 -3.78
N ILE A 88 -17.52 0.94 -3.97
CA ILE A 88 -17.13 -0.47 -4.09
C ILE A 88 -16.99 -0.78 -5.60
N PRO A 89 -15.77 -0.79 -6.17
CA PRO A 89 -15.61 -1.18 -7.56
C PRO A 89 -16.01 -2.64 -7.74
N GLU A 90 -16.86 -2.91 -8.74
CA GLU A 90 -17.10 -4.27 -9.21
C GLU A 90 -15.91 -4.74 -10.06
N PRO A 91 -15.42 -5.98 -9.89
CA PRO A 91 -15.84 -6.98 -8.90
C PRO A 91 -15.31 -6.67 -7.49
N VAL A 92 -16.15 -6.96 -6.49
CA VAL A 92 -15.96 -6.69 -5.04
C VAL A 92 -14.49 -6.87 -4.62
N GLN A 93 -13.79 -5.75 -4.42
CA GLN A 93 -12.50 -5.75 -3.75
C GLN A 93 -12.68 -6.20 -2.29
N ASN A 94 -11.61 -6.71 -1.67
CA ASN A 94 -11.64 -7.18 -0.30
C ASN A 94 -11.79 -5.99 0.67
N SER A 95 -13.04 -5.61 0.96
CA SER A 95 -13.41 -4.50 1.88
C SER A 95 -12.88 -4.68 3.30
N THR A 96 -12.40 -5.87 3.64
CA THR A 96 -11.69 -6.15 4.89
C THR A 96 -10.37 -5.39 4.99
N PHE A 97 -9.67 -5.21 3.87
CA PHE A 97 -8.30 -4.68 3.84
C PHE A 97 -8.18 -3.32 3.15
N LEU A 98 -9.02 -3.10 2.14
CA LEU A 98 -8.93 -1.95 1.25
C LEU A 98 -10.33 -1.37 1.06
N LEU A 99 -10.47 -0.09 1.34
CA LEU A 99 -11.67 0.69 1.08
C LEU A 99 -11.34 1.76 0.05
N ASN A 100 -12.20 1.94 -0.94
CA ASN A 100 -12.00 2.96 -1.97
C ASN A 100 -13.04 4.05 -1.79
N PHE A 101 -12.62 5.29 -1.96
CA PHE A 101 -13.42 6.46 -1.76
C PHE A 101 -13.28 7.41 -2.96
N THR A 102 -14.33 8.14 -3.26
CA THR A 102 -14.36 9.14 -4.32
C THR A 102 -14.87 10.46 -3.78
N HIS A 103 -14.19 11.54 -4.13
CA HIS A 103 -14.62 12.88 -3.74
C HIS A 103 -15.61 13.43 -4.79
N PRO A 104 -16.71 14.09 -4.39
CA PRO A 104 -17.71 14.62 -5.33
C PRO A 104 -17.15 15.68 -6.29
N ASP A 105 -16.16 16.46 -5.84
CA ASP A 105 -15.48 17.47 -6.67
C ASP A 105 -14.44 16.87 -7.62
N ASP A 106 -14.22 15.56 -7.51
CA ASP A 106 -13.35 14.80 -8.39
C ASP A 106 -14.23 13.83 -9.20
N PRO A 107 -15.07 14.34 -10.13
CA PRO A 107 -15.94 13.49 -10.92
C PRO A 107 -15.06 12.45 -11.62
N PHE A 108 -15.59 11.23 -11.78
CA PHE A 108 -14.97 10.11 -12.51
C PHE A 108 -14.68 10.49 -13.98
N ASP A 109 -13.74 11.41 -14.17
CA ASP A 109 -13.12 11.69 -15.43
C ASP A 109 -11.78 10.97 -15.35
N TYR A 110 -11.60 10.00 -16.24
CA TYR A 110 -10.58 8.95 -16.26
C TYR A 110 -9.13 9.44 -16.09
N PHE A 111 -8.92 10.76 -16.12
CA PHE A 111 -7.64 11.44 -16.11
C PHE A 111 -7.38 12.34 -14.89
N ARG A 112 -8.38 12.69 -14.07
CA ARG A 112 -8.21 13.68 -12.98
C ARG A 112 -8.63 13.20 -11.61
N GLY A 113 -9.66 12.33 -11.53
CA GLY A 113 -10.16 11.84 -10.26
C GLY A 113 -9.68 10.47 -9.86
N ALA A 114 -8.54 10.42 -9.19
CA ALA A 114 -8.07 9.18 -8.60
C ALA A 114 -8.84 8.89 -7.30
N PRO A 115 -9.51 7.73 -7.18
CA PRO A 115 -10.13 7.35 -5.92
C PRO A 115 -9.07 7.25 -4.82
N LEU A 116 -9.41 7.78 -3.65
CA LEU A 116 -8.64 7.59 -2.43
C LEU A 116 -8.77 6.13 -2.01
N GLN A 117 -7.67 5.41 -1.92
CA GLN A 117 -7.64 4.03 -1.44
C GLN A 117 -7.13 4.01 0.00
N PHE A 118 -8.01 3.74 0.96
CA PHE A 118 -7.62 3.54 2.35
C PHE A 118 -7.18 2.10 2.57
N VAL A 119 -5.92 1.92 2.96
CA VAL A 119 -5.33 0.66 3.38
C VAL A 119 -5.50 0.55 4.89
N ARG A 120 -6.43 -0.32 5.32
CA ARG A 120 -6.71 -0.48 6.75
C ARG A 120 -5.45 -0.94 7.48
N PRO A 121 -5.09 -0.31 8.61
CA PRO A 121 -3.95 -0.73 9.41
C PRO A 121 -4.23 -2.10 10.03
N ILE A 122 -3.30 -3.04 9.85
CA ILE A 122 -3.36 -4.37 10.44
C ILE A 122 -1.99 -4.69 11.02
N ALA A 123 -1.95 -5.17 12.26
CA ALA A 123 -0.76 -5.45 13.04
C ALA A 123 -0.59 -6.95 13.32
N SER A 124 -0.84 -7.81 12.32
CA SER A 124 -0.66 -9.27 12.41
C SER A 124 0.64 -9.73 11.75
N SER A 125 1.26 -10.80 12.26
CA SER A 125 2.43 -11.46 11.65
C SER A 125 2.17 -11.92 10.22
N ALA A 126 0.97 -12.45 9.96
CA ALA A 126 0.56 -12.97 8.67
C ALA A 126 0.19 -11.85 7.68
N LEU A 127 -0.29 -10.71 8.19
CA LEU A 127 -0.73 -9.59 7.38
C LEU A 127 -0.52 -8.27 8.10
N TYR A 128 0.34 -7.42 7.54
CA TYR A 128 0.81 -6.25 8.25
C TYR A 128 0.86 -5.02 7.35
N SER A 129 -0.04 -4.09 7.64
CA SER A 129 -0.24 -2.80 6.96
C SER A 129 -0.23 -1.61 7.93
N ALA A 130 -0.22 -1.86 9.24
CA ALA A 130 -0.01 -0.82 10.26
C ALA A 130 1.47 -0.40 10.33
N GLY A 131 1.76 0.81 10.77
CA GLY A 131 3.13 1.25 11.09
C GLY A 131 3.52 2.56 10.44
N ASP A 132 4.68 3.08 10.85
CA ASP A 132 5.26 4.30 10.31
C ASP A 132 5.70 4.16 8.83
N PRO A 133 5.90 5.29 8.12
CA PRO A 133 6.43 5.33 6.78
C PRO A 133 7.67 4.44 6.60
N VAL A 134 8.61 4.46 7.55
CA VAL A 134 9.87 3.71 7.45
C VAL A 134 9.61 2.22 7.29
N LYS A 135 8.73 1.64 8.13
CA LYS A 135 8.37 0.22 8.07
C LYS A 135 7.54 -0.11 6.83
N GLN A 136 6.65 0.78 6.41
CA GLN A 136 5.80 0.51 5.25
C GLN A 136 6.61 0.53 3.95
N LEU A 137 7.48 1.52 3.74
CA LEU A 137 8.27 1.63 2.50
C LEU A 137 9.13 0.38 2.25
N GLN A 138 9.67 -0.24 3.30
CA GLN A 138 10.45 -1.48 3.18
C GLN A 138 9.67 -2.66 2.59
N ARG A 139 8.33 -2.61 2.60
CA ARG A 139 7.44 -3.69 2.16
C ARG A 139 6.86 -3.47 0.77
N PHE A 140 7.07 -2.29 0.17
CA PHE A 140 6.60 -2.01 -1.18
C PHE A 140 7.24 -2.98 -2.17
N ASN A 141 6.45 -3.39 -3.16
CA ASN A 141 6.88 -4.40 -4.13
C ASN A 141 8.03 -3.92 -5.02
N PHE A 142 8.06 -2.63 -5.35
CA PHE A 142 9.11 -2.01 -6.14
C PHE A 142 9.81 -0.91 -5.36
N TYR A 143 11.12 -0.82 -5.53
CA TYR A 143 11.93 0.28 -4.99
C TYR A 143 11.44 1.64 -5.50
N SER A 144 11.08 1.75 -6.78
CA SER A 144 10.56 2.98 -7.39
C SER A 144 9.22 3.49 -6.80
N SER A 145 8.61 2.73 -5.87
CA SER A 145 7.40 3.11 -5.13
C SER A 145 7.69 3.41 -3.65
N GLN A 146 8.94 3.40 -3.21
CA GLN A 146 9.32 3.64 -1.82
C GLN A 146 9.34 5.13 -1.48
N PHE A 147 8.16 5.74 -1.55
CA PHE A 147 7.90 7.14 -1.20
C PHE A 147 6.69 7.21 -0.29
N ALA A 148 6.76 8.03 0.74
CA ALA A 148 5.64 8.36 1.59
C ALA A 148 5.63 9.86 1.90
N VAL A 149 4.46 10.38 2.23
CA VAL A 149 4.24 11.79 2.50
C VAL A 149 3.18 11.96 3.58
N GLU A 150 3.47 12.80 4.55
CA GLU A 150 2.55 13.13 5.64
C GLU A 150 2.64 14.62 5.97
N MET A 151 1.58 15.14 6.60
CA MET A 151 1.61 16.47 7.21
C MET A 151 2.17 16.36 8.63
N GLN A 152 3.14 17.22 8.95
CA GLN A 152 3.67 17.39 10.30
C GLN A 152 3.34 18.80 10.81
N ASP A 153 2.85 18.85 12.04
CA ASP A 153 2.69 20.11 12.78
C ASP A 153 3.97 20.37 13.58
N ASN A 154 4.72 21.40 13.16
CA ASN A 154 5.95 21.84 13.82
C ASN A 154 5.73 23.09 14.69
N GLY A 155 4.52 23.27 15.21
CA GLY A 155 4.13 24.30 16.17
C GLY A 155 3.70 25.61 15.52
N ASP A 156 4.57 26.22 14.70
CA ASP A 156 4.31 27.50 14.04
C ASP A 156 4.00 27.35 12.52
N THR A 157 4.26 26.18 11.95
CA THR A 157 4.07 25.92 10.51
C THR A 157 3.65 24.47 10.26
N GLU A 158 2.67 24.30 9.40
CA GLU A 158 2.35 23.02 8.75
C GLU A 158 3.42 22.73 7.68
N GLU A 159 4.11 21.60 7.79
CA GLU A 159 5.11 21.17 6.81
C GLU A 159 4.75 19.80 6.23
N ILE A 160 5.00 19.63 4.93
CA ILE A 160 5.00 18.29 4.35
C ILE A 160 6.33 17.62 4.66
N ALA A 161 6.27 16.46 5.29
CA ALA A 161 7.40 15.55 5.42
C ALA A 161 7.34 14.47 4.33
N PHE A 162 8.39 14.41 3.51
CA PHE A 162 8.61 13.35 2.53
C PHE A 162 9.55 12.29 3.09
N PHE A 163 9.16 11.03 2.97
CA PHE A 163 9.98 9.86 3.30
C PHE A 163 10.32 9.09 2.04
N TYR A 164 11.58 8.72 1.86
CA TYR A 164 12.02 7.96 0.69
C TYR A 164 13.31 7.17 0.94
N THR A 165 13.61 6.23 0.06
CA THR A 165 14.88 5.48 0.07
C THR A 165 15.78 5.96 -1.08
N ASP A 166 17.11 5.83 -0.90
CA ASP A 166 18.07 6.14 -1.97
C ASP A 166 17.83 5.27 -3.20
N GLU A 167 17.52 4.00 -2.97
CA GLU A 167 17.12 3.05 -3.99
C GLU A 167 15.86 3.48 -4.74
N GLY A 168 14.87 4.03 -4.04
CA GLY A 168 13.64 4.51 -4.65
C GLY A 168 13.86 5.71 -5.55
N VAL A 169 14.65 6.69 -5.10
CA VAL A 169 15.04 7.86 -5.91
C VAL A 169 15.87 7.44 -7.12
N LEU A 170 16.83 6.53 -6.95
CA LEU A 170 17.64 6.02 -8.06
C LEU A 170 16.80 5.29 -9.09
N ASP A 171 15.91 4.39 -8.66
CA ASP A 171 15.09 3.58 -9.57
C ASP A 171 14.05 4.44 -10.30
N LEU A 172 13.53 5.47 -9.62
CA LEU A 172 12.69 6.50 -10.22
C LEU A 172 13.41 7.28 -11.32
N ARG A 173 14.61 7.81 -11.04
CA ARG A 173 15.42 8.57 -12.00
C ARG A 173 15.77 7.77 -13.26
N LEU A 174 16.01 6.48 -13.09
CA LEU A 174 16.36 5.57 -14.18
C LEU A 174 15.12 4.99 -14.90
N GLY A 175 13.90 5.32 -14.46
CA GLY A 175 12.67 4.77 -15.02
C GLY A 175 12.66 3.23 -14.98
N ARG A 176 13.14 2.63 -13.88
CA ARG A 176 13.28 1.17 -13.77
C ARG A 176 12.42 0.57 -12.65
N LEU A 177 11.85 -0.60 -12.92
CA LEU A 177 11.25 -1.46 -11.91
C LEU A 177 12.28 -2.46 -11.43
N ARG A 178 12.58 -2.40 -10.14
CA ARG A 178 13.33 -3.43 -9.43
C ARG A 178 12.47 -3.97 -8.32
N ILE A 179 12.33 -5.29 -8.28
CA ILE A 179 11.52 -6.01 -7.30
C ILE A 179 12.26 -6.00 -5.97
N ASN A 180 11.58 -5.46 -4.96
CA ASN A 180 11.98 -5.49 -3.55
C ASN A 180 11.37 -6.71 -2.84
N VAL A 181 10.03 -6.83 -2.88
CA VAL A 181 9.28 -7.91 -2.22
C VAL A 181 8.22 -8.49 -3.17
N ILE A 182 8.05 -9.81 -3.16
CA ILE A 182 7.00 -10.53 -3.91
C ILE A 182 5.93 -11.01 -2.94
N ASN A 183 4.78 -10.31 -2.94
CA ASN A 183 3.63 -10.74 -2.12
C ASN A 183 2.89 -11.88 -2.82
N SER A 184 2.50 -11.66 -4.09
CA SER A 184 1.91 -12.70 -4.93
C SER A 184 2.45 -12.59 -6.37
N PRO A 185 2.92 -13.68 -7.00
CA PRO A 185 3.52 -13.62 -8.33
C PRO A 185 2.59 -13.07 -9.41
N LEU A 186 1.30 -13.42 -9.39
CA LEU A 186 0.36 -12.89 -10.37
C LEU A 186 0.05 -11.41 -10.07
N GLY A 187 -0.22 -11.07 -8.82
CA GLY A 187 -0.39 -9.67 -8.40
C GLY A 187 0.78 -8.78 -8.80
N MET A 188 2.01 -9.31 -8.73
CA MET A 188 3.21 -8.64 -9.22
C MET A 188 3.18 -8.41 -10.73
N MET A 189 2.78 -9.38 -11.54
CA MET A 189 2.67 -9.21 -12.99
C MET A 189 1.71 -8.06 -13.36
N ARG A 190 0.56 -7.95 -12.67
CA ARG A 190 -0.36 -6.81 -12.85
C ARG A 190 0.31 -5.48 -12.50
N ARG A 191 1.03 -5.41 -11.38
CA ARG A 191 1.75 -4.19 -10.97
C ARG A 191 2.85 -3.84 -11.96
N ILE A 192 3.59 -4.83 -12.50
CA ILE A 192 4.56 -4.64 -13.58
C ILE A 192 3.88 -4.02 -14.80
N MET A 193 2.76 -4.59 -15.27
CA MET A 193 2.04 -4.05 -16.42
C MET A 193 1.54 -2.62 -16.18
N LYS A 194 0.99 -2.36 -14.99
CA LYS A 194 0.52 -1.03 -14.56
C LYS A 194 1.64 0.00 -14.55
N ASP A 195 2.82 -0.34 -14.03
CA ASP A 195 3.92 0.62 -13.98
C ASP A 195 4.70 0.69 -15.31
N ALA A 196 4.69 -0.38 -16.11
CA ALA A 196 5.24 -0.36 -17.47
C ALA A 196 4.43 0.54 -18.41
N SER A 197 3.10 0.60 -18.25
CA SER A 197 2.27 1.56 -18.99
C SER A 197 2.54 3.02 -18.61
N LYS A 198 3.21 3.26 -17.47
CA LYS A 198 3.68 4.60 -17.04
C LYS A 198 5.11 4.90 -17.52
N GLY A 199 5.67 4.06 -18.41
CA GLY A 199 7.01 4.24 -18.96
C GLY A 199 8.15 3.58 -18.16
N PHE A 200 7.86 2.88 -17.06
CA PHE A 200 8.92 2.15 -16.35
C PHE A 200 9.35 0.90 -17.13
N THR A 201 10.64 0.60 -17.09
CA THR A 201 11.22 -0.60 -17.71
C THR A 201 11.57 -1.63 -16.66
N ILE A 202 11.35 -2.91 -16.95
CA ILE A 202 11.78 -4.01 -16.08
C ILE A 202 12.74 -4.92 -16.83
N SER A 203 13.84 -5.30 -16.18
CA SER A 203 14.81 -6.21 -16.79
C SER A 203 14.31 -7.66 -16.74
N LEU A 204 14.74 -8.48 -17.69
CA LEU A 204 14.46 -9.92 -17.69
C LEU A 204 14.91 -10.57 -16.36
N LYS A 205 16.05 -10.16 -15.81
CA LYS A 205 16.55 -10.67 -14.52
C LYS A 205 15.56 -10.44 -13.37
N GLU A 206 14.90 -9.30 -13.35
CA GLU A 206 13.87 -8.99 -12.35
C GLU A 206 12.61 -9.82 -12.60
N MET A 207 12.16 -9.96 -13.86
CA MET A 207 11.04 -10.85 -14.19
C MET A 207 11.30 -12.30 -13.78
N MET A 208 12.52 -12.82 -13.96
CA MET A 208 12.91 -14.17 -13.54
C MET A 208 12.74 -14.44 -12.04
N LYS A 209 12.74 -13.39 -11.19
CA LYS A 209 12.47 -13.55 -9.76
C LYS A 209 11.04 -14.03 -9.51
N LEU A 210 10.07 -13.65 -10.34
CA LEU A 210 8.67 -14.07 -10.18
C LEU A 210 8.49 -15.57 -10.45
N PHE A 211 9.13 -16.09 -11.50
CA PHE A 211 9.12 -17.53 -11.80
C PHE A 211 9.78 -18.32 -10.67
N LYS A 212 10.95 -17.87 -10.20
CA LYS A 212 11.64 -18.50 -9.07
C LYS A 212 10.80 -18.48 -7.78
N ASP A 213 10.09 -17.38 -7.53
CA ASP A 213 9.21 -17.26 -6.36
C ASP A 213 8.00 -18.21 -6.48
N TRP A 214 7.37 -18.27 -7.66
CA TRP A 214 6.28 -19.20 -7.96
C TRP A 214 6.68 -20.65 -7.71
N ASP A 215 7.81 -21.09 -8.27
CA ASP A 215 8.33 -22.47 -8.11
C ASP A 215 8.68 -22.81 -6.66
N ALA A 216 8.89 -21.80 -5.81
CA ALA A 216 9.19 -21.98 -4.39
C ALA A 216 7.92 -22.00 -3.50
N ARG A 217 6.74 -21.68 -4.04
CA ARG A 217 5.46 -21.78 -3.31
C ARG A 217 5.02 -23.24 -3.18
N SER A 218 4.16 -23.52 -2.20
CA SER A 218 3.61 -24.86 -1.98
C SER A 218 2.72 -25.31 -3.14
N ASP A 219 2.65 -26.63 -3.36
CA ASP A 219 1.79 -27.23 -4.37
C ASP A 219 0.31 -26.85 -4.11
N GLU A 220 -0.11 -26.76 -2.84
CA GLU A 220 -1.45 -26.35 -2.45
C GLU A 220 -1.77 -24.91 -2.86
N TYR A 221 -0.82 -23.98 -2.67
CA TYR A 221 -0.97 -22.59 -3.10
C TYR A 221 -1.06 -22.51 -4.63
N GLN A 222 -0.12 -23.15 -5.33
CA GLN A 222 -0.09 -23.16 -6.79
C GLN A 222 -1.40 -23.73 -7.36
N ALA A 223 -1.88 -24.85 -6.83
CA ALA A 223 -3.14 -25.47 -7.25
C ALA A 223 -4.35 -24.57 -6.97
N SER A 224 -4.37 -23.87 -5.83
CA SER A 224 -5.44 -22.93 -5.48
C SER A 224 -5.50 -21.76 -6.46
N VAL A 225 -4.34 -21.19 -6.81
CA VAL A 225 -4.22 -20.11 -7.79
C VAL A 225 -4.59 -20.57 -9.20
N LEU A 226 -4.12 -21.74 -9.65
CA LEU A 226 -4.48 -22.29 -10.96
C LEU A 226 -5.98 -22.54 -11.07
N LYS A 227 -6.58 -23.20 -10.06
CA LYS A 227 -8.03 -23.38 -9.99
C LYS A 227 -8.77 -22.04 -10.03
N ALA A 228 -8.24 -21.03 -9.36
CA ALA A 228 -8.79 -19.68 -9.39
C ALA A 228 -8.79 -19.10 -10.81
N VAL A 229 -7.65 -19.18 -11.51
CA VAL A 229 -7.51 -18.72 -12.90
C VAL A 229 -8.45 -19.48 -13.83
N ASP A 230 -8.52 -20.81 -13.74
CA ASP A 230 -9.35 -21.66 -14.61
C ASP A 230 -10.86 -21.39 -14.46
N ASN A 231 -11.28 -20.91 -13.28
CA ASN A 231 -12.68 -20.57 -13.01
C ASN A 231 -13.05 -19.14 -13.42
N LEU A 232 -12.10 -18.36 -13.93
CA LEU A 232 -12.35 -17.05 -14.50
C LEU A 232 -12.51 -17.20 -16.01
N ASN A 233 -13.67 -16.82 -16.55
CA ASN A 233 -13.77 -16.57 -18.00
C ASN A 233 -12.70 -15.54 -18.39
N ASP A 234 -12.18 -15.60 -19.63
CA ASP A 234 -11.06 -14.77 -20.17
C ASP A 234 -11.10 -13.25 -19.84
N ASN A 235 -12.24 -12.73 -19.39
CA ASN A 235 -12.48 -11.33 -19.05
C ASN A 235 -12.37 -10.97 -17.55
N ALA A 236 -12.22 -11.94 -16.64
CA ALA A 236 -12.15 -11.65 -15.19
C ALA A 236 -10.69 -11.76 -14.72
N GLY A 237 -10.10 -10.64 -14.29
CA GLY A 237 -8.67 -10.57 -13.99
C GLY A 237 -8.24 -11.51 -12.86
N ALA A 238 -7.57 -12.63 -13.22
CA ALA A 238 -6.94 -13.62 -12.33
C ALA A 238 -6.11 -13.02 -11.18
N TRP A 239 -5.61 -11.82 -11.41
CA TRP A 239 -4.83 -11.00 -10.50
C TRP A 239 -5.56 -10.63 -9.19
N HIS A 240 -6.87 -10.35 -9.24
CA HIS A 240 -7.65 -10.00 -8.04
C HIS A 240 -7.90 -11.23 -7.15
N LEU A 241 -8.00 -12.40 -7.78
CA LEU A 241 -8.27 -13.65 -7.11
C LEU A 241 -7.01 -14.22 -6.44
N ASP A 242 -5.85 -14.11 -7.08
CA ASP A 242 -4.56 -14.45 -6.45
C ASP A 242 -4.28 -13.57 -5.21
N TYR A 243 -4.54 -12.27 -5.32
CA TYR A 243 -4.45 -11.37 -4.17
C TYR A 243 -5.44 -11.79 -3.08
N ARG A 244 -6.69 -12.09 -3.41
CA ARG A 244 -7.66 -12.56 -2.41
C ARG A 244 -7.21 -13.86 -1.74
N LEU A 245 -6.75 -14.85 -2.50
CA LEU A 245 -6.30 -16.15 -2.01
C LEU A 245 -5.07 -16.03 -1.11
N PHE A 246 -4.07 -15.22 -1.48
CA PHE A 246 -2.92 -14.93 -0.64
C PHE A 246 -3.36 -14.36 0.72
N TYR A 247 -4.25 -13.37 0.71
CA TYR A 247 -4.75 -12.75 1.95
C TYR A 247 -5.65 -13.71 2.75
N GLU A 248 -6.44 -14.56 2.09
CA GLU A 248 -7.25 -15.61 2.75
C GLU A 248 -6.38 -16.69 3.41
N GLU A 249 -5.27 -17.11 2.77
CA GLU A 249 -4.31 -18.04 3.35
C GLU A 249 -3.63 -17.42 4.59
N LYS A 250 -3.18 -16.16 4.48
CA LYS A 250 -2.64 -15.41 5.63
C LYS A 250 -3.66 -15.19 6.74
N ALA A 251 -4.92 -14.94 6.41
CA ALA A 251 -5.98 -14.83 7.41
C ALA A 251 -6.30 -16.18 8.09
N LYS A 252 -6.17 -17.31 7.38
CA LYS A 252 -6.31 -18.65 7.98
C LYS A 252 -5.16 -18.97 8.94
N GLU A 253 -3.93 -18.59 8.59
CA GLU A 253 -2.77 -18.69 9.49
C GLU A 253 -3.03 -17.97 10.84
N ARG A 254 -3.67 -16.79 10.81
CA ARG A 254 -4.13 -16.06 12.02
C ARG A 254 -5.13 -16.86 12.87
N GLY A 255 -6.11 -17.50 12.25
CA GLY A 255 -7.14 -18.27 12.96
C GLY A 255 -6.60 -19.51 13.67
N THR A 256 -5.48 -20.05 13.20
CA THR A 256 -4.77 -21.16 13.87
C THR A 256 -3.89 -20.71 15.05
N GLU A 257 -3.27 -19.52 14.98
CA GLU A 257 -2.44 -18.98 16.07
C GLU A 257 -3.27 -18.58 17.32
N GLU A 258 -4.51 -18.08 17.15
CA GLU A 258 -5.40 -17.77 18.28
C GLU A 258 -5.92 -19.03 19.02
N THR A 259 -5.78 -20.22 18.43
CA THR A 259 -6.18 -21.49 19.08
C THR A 259 -5.02 -22.23 19.77
N SER A 260 -3.77 -21.80 19.62
CA SER A 260 -2.61 -22.52 20.16
C SER A 260 -2.10 -22.04 21.53
N ASP A 261 -2.61 -20.94 22.09
CA ASP A 261 -2.13 -20.38 23.38
C ASP A 261 -3.25 -20.14 24.41
N VAL A 262 -4.14 -21.12 24.59
CA VAL A 262 -4.86 -21.28 25.86
C VAL A 262 -4.79 -22.75 26.25
N ASN A 263 -3.89 -23.08 27.16
CA ASN A 263 -3.94 -24.32 27.93
C ASN A 263 -4.63 -24.01 29.28
N PRO A 264 -5.95 -24.22 29.43
CA PRO A 264 -6.66 -23.87 30.65
C PRO A 264 -6.57 -25.00 31.69
N LEU A 265 -5.39 -25.56 31.93
CA LEU A 265 -5.20 -26.60 32.94
C LEU A 265 -3.76 -26.55 33.46
N ASN A 266 -3.50 -25.66 34.42
CA ASN A 266 -2.52 -25.84 35.51
C ASN A 266 -2.40 -24.53 36.32
N ASP A 267 -3.40 -24.19 37.14
CA ASP A 267 -3.11 -23.46 38.38
C ASP A 267 -4.27 -23.54 39.39
N LEU A 268 -4.53 -24.73 39.91
CA LEU A 268 -5.28 -24.90 41.17
C LEU A 268 -4.65 -26.06 41.95
N GLY A 269 -3.54 -25.75 42.63
CA GLY A 269 -2.84 -26.71 43.45
C GLY A 269 -1.96 -26.06 44.50
N HIS A 270 -2.48 -26.01 45.73
CA HIS A 270 -1.78 -25.88 47.02
C HIS A 270 -1.59 -24.49 47.64
N GLY A 271 -2.45 -24.23 48.63
CA GLY A 271 -2.25 -23.26 49.69
C GLY A 271 -3.17 -23.56 50.87
N ASN A 272 -3.02 -24.76 51.47
CA ASN A 272 -3.65 -25.06 52.75
C ASN A 272 -2.92 -24.31 53.87
N ILE A 273 -3.69 -23.57 54.65
CA ILE A 273 -3.73 -23.55 56.12
C ILE A 273 -2.37 -23.63 56.87
N SER A 274 -1.93 -22.48 57.39
CA SER A 274 -1.73 -22.21 58.84
C SER A 274 -1.27 -20.77 59.04
#